data_AF-A0A1E1X6G1-F1
#
_entry.id   AF-A0A1E1X6G1-F1
#
_cell.length_a   1.000
_cell.length_b   1.000
_cell.length_c   1.000
_cell.angle_alpha   90.00
_cell.angle_beta   90.00
_cell.angle_gamma   90.00
#
_symmetry.space_group_name_H-M   'P 1'
#
loop_
_entity.id
_entity.type
_entity.pdbx_description
1 polymer ?
#
loop_
_entity_poly.entity_id
_entity_poly.type
_entity_poly.pdbx_seq_one_letter_code
_entity_poly.pdbx_strand_id
1 'polypeptide(L)'
;NLQQAADIVDNYARRCGLQCSPSKSEFVHIRPSPKCATKIDLSLNIGSIPEHDEIRVLGLFIHKNRRADTTLAKLRKVGGQVGRMVRRVSNMRGGLRCKDALRLAHAFVTSRVLYSAPYLHLRKFDENALEVILRKIYKRALDLPVNTSNQRLLGLGMVNTFKELREAHLMNQYTRLSKTPSGRRLLARLHIHHSIHTEERVDIPSQWRYALHVRPLPTNMTREGHSGRRLARAEALARHYGHKHGVFYVDASGSHHGGWYTSAVVHQNTAVNGLTFRAHNITHAEEVAIALAAADQNSRVIITGSRGACRNIEQGYIPYLAYKILQNSDYLGAPAHRTIIWTPAHTGLEGNETADAAARALTFRAPPSSPTDPDPEPNPAYSFKEITKLYQSGHSVYPKPCKGLTKAEERILLRLYTKTLLCPAVSKYFDPACTGKCPHCEEKSSDIFHIVWAPCQKTPNLSPLPNPSREDWEAALLGCSDLTAQRTLVERARAAVSANGLP
;
A
#
# COMPACT_ATOMS: atom_id res chain seq x y z
N ASN A 1 -32.31 31.63 3.69
CA ASN A 1 -33.06 31.82 2.43
C ASN A 1 -32.09 31.57 1.27
N LEU A 2 -32.34 30.58 0.40
CA LEU A 2 -31.41 30.16 -0.67
C LEU A 2 -31.29 31.21 -1.79
N GLN A 3 -32.40 31.86 -2.15
CA GLN A 3 -32.40 32.94 -3.16
C GLN A 3 -31.51 34.10 -2.72
N GLN A 4 -31.64 34.54 -1.47
CA GLN A 4 -30.81 35.59 -0.90
C GLN A 4 -29.30 35.25 -0.96
N ALA A 5 -28.93 33.98 -0.74
CA ALA A 5 -27.55 33.55 -0.87
C ALA A 5 -27.06 33.62 -2.32
N ALA A 6 -27.90 33.23 -3.28
CA ALA A 6 -27.60 33.37 -4.71
C ALA A 6 -27.41 34.84 -5.11
N ASP A 7 -28.29 35.73 -4.65
CA ASP A 7 -28.22 37.17 -4.92
C ASP A 7 -26.95 37.80 -4.35
N ILE A 8 -26.53 37.41 -3.13
CA ILE A 8 -25.30 37.89 -2.52
C ILE A 8 -24.08 37.49 -3.35
N VAL A 9 -24.03 36.23 -3.80
CA VAL A 9 -22.91 35.71 -4.61
C VAL A 9 -22.87 36.39 -5.98
N ASP A 10 -24.01 36.58 -6.65
CA ASP A 10 -24.09 37.25 -7.95
C ASP A 10 -23.70 38.73 -7.86
N ASN A 11 -24.18 39.43 -6.82
CA ASN A 11 -23.77 40.82 -6.55
C ASN A 11 -22.27 40.93 -6.26
N TYR A 12 -21.71 40.00 -5.49
CA TYR A 12 -20.27 39.98 -5.20
C TYR A 12 -19.44 39.72 -6.46
N ALA A 13 -19.82 38.73 -7.27
CA ALA A 13 -19.17 38.46 -8.55
C ALA A 13 -19.17 39.70 -9.45
N ARG A 14 -20.31 40.39 -9.57
CA ARG A 14 -20.44 41.63 -10.35
C ARG A 14 -19.54 42.74 -9.83
N ARG A 15 -19.44 42.93 -8.52
CA ARG A 15 -18.50 43.91 -7.92
C ARG A 15 -17.04 43.61 -8.26
N CYS A 16 -16.69 42.33 -8.44
CA CYS A 16 -15.39 41.89 -8.88
C CYS A 16 -15.20 41.91 -10.42
N GLY A 17 -16.18 42.38 -11.19
CA GLY A 17 -16.14 42.38 -12.66
C GLY A 17 -16.39 41.00 -13.30
N LEU A 18 -16.97 40.06 -12.56
CA LEU A 18 -17.31 38.71 -13.03
C LEU A 18 -18.83 38.53 -13.15
N GLN A 19 -19.25 37.57 -13.96
CA GLN A 19 -20.66 37.24 -14.18
C GLN A 19 -20.90 35.74 -14.00
N CYS A 20 -21.98 35.38 -13.30
CA CYS A 20 -22.42 34.00 -13.18
C CYS A 20 -22.96 33.49 -14.52
N SER A 21 -22.52 32.31 -14.95
CA SER A 21 -22.89 31.70 -16.24
C SER A 21 -24.24 30.97 -16.13
N PRO A 22 -25.32 31.42 -16.79
CA PRO A 22 -26.64 30.77 -16.67
C PRO A 22 -26.63 29.32 -17.13
N SER A 23 -25.83 29.00 -18.16
CA SER A 23 -25.69 27.65 -18.71
C SER A 23 -24.90 26.67 -17.83
N LYS A 24 -24.24 27.15 -16.77
CA LYS A 24 -23.45 26.34 -15.83
C LYS A 24 -23.99 26.40 -14.40
N SER A 25 -24.82 27.40 -14.09
CA SER A 25 -25.52 27.51 -12.82
C SER A 25 -26.67 26.53 -12.83
N GLU A 26 -26.58 25.51 -11.98
CA GLU A 26 -27.61 24.48 -11.80
C GLU A 26 -27.71 24.16 -10.31
N PHE A 27 -28.86 23.62 -9.89
CA PHE A 27 -28.99 23.08 -8.54
C PHE A 27 -29.66 21.71 -8.54
N VAL A 28 -29.34 20.91 -7.52
CA VAL A 28 -30.03 19.66 -7.21
C VAL A 28 -30.70 19.78 -5.86
N HIS A 29 -31.98 19.43 -5.79
CA HIS A 29 -32.70 19.39 -4.53
C HIS A 29 -32.67 17.99 -3.93
N ILE A 30 -31.87 17.80 -2.88
CA ILE A 30 -31.81 16.56 -2.11
C ILE A 30 -32.97 16.53 -1.12
N ARG A 31 -34.06 15.88 -1.51
CA ARG A 31 -35.28 15.79 -0.70
C ARG A 31 -35.12 14.76 0.42
N PRO A 32 -35.62 15.04 1.64
CA PRO A 32 -35.59 14.09 2.75
C PRO A 32 -36.52 12.89 2.51
N SER A 33 -37.64 13.12 1.82
CA SER A 33 -38.63 12.11 1.46
C SER A 33 -39.02 12.25 -0.02
N PRO A 34 -39.29 11.14 -0.75
CA PRO A 34 -39.81 11.19 -2.12
C PRO A 34 -41.16 11.93 -2.24
N LYS A 35 -41.92 12.02 -1.14
CA LYS A 35 -43.23 12.70 -1.10
C LYS A 35 -43.13 14.22 -0.87
N CYS A 36 -41.92 14.74 -0.69
CA CYS A 36 -41.69 16.17 -0.48
C CYS A 36 -41.91 16.93 -1.79
N ALA A 37 -43.03 17.68 -1.85
CA ALA A 37 -43.42 18.47 -3.01
C ALA A 37 -42.86 19.91 -3.01
N THR A 38 -41.92 20.21 -2.11
CA THR A 38 -41.31 21.55 -2.01
C THR A 38 -40.62 21.92 -3.31
N LYS A 39 -41.17 22.93 -3.97
CA LYS A 39 -40.55 23.58 -5.14
C LYS A 39 -39.63 24.69 -4.67
N ILE A 40 -38.47 24.76 -5.28
CA ILE A 40 -37.49 25.82 -5.03
C ILE A 40 -37.29 26.50 -6.37
N ASP A 41 -37.68 27.75 -6.47
CA ASP A 41 -37.43 28.56 -7.65
C ASP A 41 -36.27 29.50 -7.33
N LEU A 42 -35.17 29.34 -8.08
CA LEU A 42 -33.98 30.18 -7.94
C LEU A 42 -33.77 30.97 -9.22
N SER A 43 -33.47 32.25 -9.07
CA SER A 43 -33.16 33.12 -10.20
C SER A 43 -31.90 33.93 -9.93
N LEU A 44 -31.17 34.25 -10.99
CA LEU A 44 -30.14 35.28 -10.99
C LEU A 44 -30.66 36.44 -11.84
N ASN A 45 -30.00 37.59 -11.77
CA ASN A 45 -30.36 38.75 -12.60
C ASN A 45 -30.40 38.45 -14.12
N ILE A 46 -29.73 37.38 -14.56
CA ILE A 46 -29.55 37.01 -15.97
C ILE A 46 -30.51 35.87 -16.38
N GLY A 47 -31.22 35.26 -15.43
CA GLY A 47 -32.18 34.19 -15.73
C GLY A 47 -32.42 33.22 -14.58
N SER A 48 -33.38 32.30 -14.78
CA SER A 48 -33.69 31.23 -13.83
C SER A 48 -32.57 30.19 -13.77
N ILE A 49 -32.26 29.69 -12.57
CA ILE A 49 -31.35 28.56 -12.36
C ILE A 49 -32.19 27.28 -12.44
N PRO A 50 -31.93 26.37 -13.39
CA PRO A 50 -32.70 25.13 -13.52
C PRO A 50 -32.42 24.13 -12.37
N GLU A 51 -33.49 23.46 -11.92
CA GLU A 51 -33.39 22.25 -11.10
C GLU A 51 -33.06 21.06 -12.01
N HIS A 52 -32.01 20.32 -11.67
CA HIS A 52 -31.66 19.06 -12.34
C HIS A 52 -31.72 17.88 -11.38
N ASP A 53 -31.95 16.69 -11.93
CA ASP A 53 -31.97 15.43 -11.17
C ASP A 53 -30.57 15.02 -10.70
N GLU A 54 -29.54 15.44 -11.40
CA GLU A 54 -28.14 15.18 -11.10
C GLU A 54 -27.28 16.37 -11.52
N ILE A 55 -26.31 16.73 -10.67
CA ILE A 55 -25.29 17.74 -10.97
C ILE A 55 -23.89 17.16 -10.85
N ARG A 56 -22.92 17.82 -11.51
CA ARG A 56 -21.50 17.41 -11.49
C ARG A 56 -20.63 18.43 -10.78
N VAL A 57 -20.09 18.06 -9.61
CA VAL A 57 -19.17 18.91 -8.83
C VAL A 57 -17.79 18.28 -8.80
N LEU A 58 -16.79 18.91 -9.42
CA LEU A 58 -15.39 18.42 -9.45
C LEU A 58 -15.25 16.94 -9.89
N GLY A 59 -16.15 16.46 -10.78
CA GLY A 59 -16.16 15.08 -11.24
C GLY A 59 -17.00 14.10 -10.39
N LEU A 60 -17.52 14.54 -9.25
CA LEU A 60 -18.52 13.82 -8.45
C LEU A 60 -19.92 14.08 -9.02
N PHE A 61 -20.70 13.01 -9.21
CA PHE A 61 -22.10 13.10 -9.62
C PHE A 61 -22.99 12.99 -8.39
N ILE A 62 -23.80 14.03 -8.15
CA ILE A 62 -24.72 14.10 -7.01
C ILE A 62 -26.14 14.05 -7.55
N HIS A 63 -26.82 12.93 -7.31
CA HIS A 63 -28.18 12.70 -7.73
C HIS A 63 -29.19 13.06 -6.62
N LYS A 64 -30.37 13.59 -6.97
CA LYS A 64 -31.43 13.99 -6.02
C LYS A 64 -31.81 12.88 -5.03
N ASN A 65 -31.82 11.63 -5.52
CA ASN A 65 -32.10 10.41 -4.75
C ASN A 65 -30.86 9.76 -4.12
N ARG A 66 -29.71 10.44 -4.08
CA ARG A 66 -28.44 9.92 -3.55
C ARG A 66 -27.98 8.59 -4.20
N ARG A 67 -28.33 8.38 -5.46
CA ARG A 67 -27.94 7.19 -6.24
C ARG A 67 -26.58 7.39 -6.90
N ALA A 68 -25.84 6.30 -7.09
CA ALA A 68 -24.53 6.29 -7.74
C ALA A 68 -24.58 5.77 -9.21
N ASP A 69 -25.76 5.68 -9.81
CA ASP A 69 -26.00 4.98 -11.08
C ASP A 69 -25.12 5.53 -12.23
N THR A 70 -25.05 6.85 -12.39
CA THR A 70 -24.23 7.50 -13.42
C THR A 70 -22.74 7.22 -13.23
N THR A 71 -22.28 7.28 -11.97
CA THR A 71 -20.88 6.96 -11.63
C THR A 71 -20.58 5.51 -11.98
N LEU A 72 -21.45 4.57 -11.59
CA LEU A 72 -21.30 3.15 -11.92
C LEU A 72 -21.31 2.90 -13.43
N ALA A 73 -22.21 3.52 -14.18
CA ALA A 73 -22.27 3.38 -15.63
C ALA A 73 -20.97 3.84 -16.32
N LYS A 74 -20.43 4.99 -15.90
CA LYS A 74 -19.14 5.49 -16.39
C LYS A 74 -17.98 4.57 -16.02
N LEU A 75 -17.92 4.09 -14.78
CA LEU A 75 -16.89 3.16 -14.34
C LEU A 75 -16.97 1.81 -15.07
N ARG A 76 -18.17 1.30 -15.37
CA ARG A 76 -18.34 0.10 -16.21
C ARG A 76 -17.80 0.30 -17.61
N LYS A 77 -18.09 1.44 -18.24
CA LYS A 77 -17.56 1.78 -19.59
C LYS A 77 -16.04 1.83 -19.58
N VAL A 78 -15.45 2.52 -18.60
CA VAL A 78 -13.99 2.59 -18.43
C VAL A 78 -13.39 1.22 -18.18
N GLY A 79 -13.94 0.44 -17.24
CA GLY A 79 -13.45 -0.91 -16.94
C GLY A 79 -13.48 -1.83 -18.16
N GLY A 80 -14.52 -1.73 -18.99
CA GLY A 80 -14.62 -2.45 -20.26
C GLY A 80 -13.57 -2.02 -21.28
N GLN A 81 -13.39 -0.72 -21.50
CA GLN A 81 -12.39 -0.17 -22.43
C GLN A 81 -10.96 -0.54 -22.01
N VAL A 82 -10.62 -0.33 -20.74
CA VAL A 82 -9.31 -0.68 -20.19
C VAL A 82 -9.10 -2.20 -20.22
N GLY A 83 -10.12 -3.02 -19.94
CA GLY A 83 -10.02 -4.47 -20.03
C GLY A 83 -9.74 -4.99 -21.45
N ARG A 84 -10.28 -4.32 -22.47
CA ARG A 84 -9.93 -4.60 -23.89
C ARG A 84 -8.48 -4.21 -24.18
N MET A 85 -8.06 -3.03 -23.72
CA MET A 85 -6.67 -2.57 -23.86
C MET A 85 -5.69 -3.54 -23.20
N VAL A 86 -5.91 -3.89 -21.93
CA VAL A 86 -5.08 -4.83 -21.17
C VAL A 86 -4.97 -6.17 -21.89
N ARG A 87 -6.06 -6.71 -22.48
CA ARG A 87 -5.95 -7.94 -23.28
C ARG A 87 -4.89 -7.81 -24.38
N ARG A 88 -4.95 -6.71 -25.15
CA ARG A 88 -4.11 -6.52 -26.33
C ARG A 88 -2.64 -6.38 -25.96
N VAL A 89 -2.33 -5.67 -24.87
CA VAL A 89 -0.94 -5.43 -24.43
C VAL A 89 -0.36 -6.57 -23.58
N SER A 90 -1.19 -7.47 -23.09
CA SER A 90 -0.82 -8.63 -22.26
C SER A 90 -0.99 -9.95 -23.01
N ASN A 91 -0.69 -10.00 -24.32
CA ASN A 91 -0.79 -11.24 -25.10
C ASN A 91 0.09 -12.39 -24.55
N MET A 92 -0.25 -13.63 -24.91
CA MET A 92 0.43 -14.83 -24.39
C MET A 92 1.87 -14.99 -24.90
N ARG A 93 2.11 -14.64 -26.18
CA ARG A 93 3.40 -14.78 -26.86
C ARG A 93 4.34 -13.57 -26.72
N GLY A 94 3.89 -12.47 -26.10
CA GLY A 94 4.66 -11.23 -25.95
C GLY A 94 3.93 -10.15 -25.14
N GLY A 95 4.60 -9.05 -24.77
CA GLY A 95 4.01 -7.92 -24.04
C GLY A 95 4.06 -8.06 -22.50
N LEU A 96 3.20 -7.32 -21.80
CA LEU A 96 3.28 -7.10 -20.34
C LEU A 96 3.10 -8.38 -19.50
N ARG A 97 3.89 -8.50 -18.42
CA ARG A 97 3.75 -9.53 -17.38
C ARG A 97 2.57 -9.22 -16.44
N CYS A 98 2.12 -10.21 -15.66
CA CYS A 98 0.94 -10.06 -14.79
C CYS A 98 1.09 -8.90 -13.80
N LYS A 99 2.28 -8.73 -13.21
CA LYS A 99 2.58 -7.59 -12.32
C LYS A 99 2.36 -6.23 -13.00
N ASP A 100 2.85 -6.04 -14.22
CA ASP A 100 2.73 -4.77 -14.93
C ASP A 100 1.30 -4.56 -15.46
N ALA A 101 0.63 -5.63 -15.88
CA ALA A 101 -0.79 -5.58 -16.25
C ALA A 101 -1.68 -5.16 -15.06
N LEU A 102 -1.40 -5.67 -13.85
CA LEU A 102 -2.07 -5.23 -12.63
C LEU A 102 -1.79 -3.76 -12.33
N ARG A 103 -0.56 -3.28 -12.55
CA ARG A 103 -0.24 -1.84 -12.41
C ARG A 103 -1.09 -0.99 -13.34
N LEU A 104 -1.33 -1.41 -14.58
CA LEU A 104 -2.24 -0.72 -15.49
C LEU A 104 -3.69 -0.76 -15.00
N ALA A 105 -4.16 -1.91 -14.50
CA ALA A 105 -5.49 -2.04 -13.91
C ALA A 105 -5.68 -1.05 -12.74
N HIS A 106 -4.68 -0.98 -11.85
CA HIS A 106 -4.70 -0.04 -10.73
C HIS A 106 -4.67 1.43 -11.20
N ALA A 107 -3.78 1.76 -12.13
CA ALA A 107 -3.60 3.11 -12.63
C ALA A 107 -4.82 3.67 -13.37
N PHE A 108 -5.56 2.83 -14.11
CA PHE A 108 -6.67 3.29 -14.95
C PHE A 108 -8.06 2.99 -14.43
N VAL A 109 -8.24 1.93 -13.63
CA VAL A 109 -9.55 1.53 -13.09
C VAL A 109 -9.62 1.82 -11.60
N THR A 110 -8.71 1.27 -10.79
CA THR A 110 -8.74 1.46 -9.33
C THR A 110 -8.67 2.94 -8.96
N SER A 111 -7.78 3.72 -9.60
CA SER A 111 -7.67 5.17 -9.38
C SER A 111 -8.99 5.93 -9.62
N ARG A 112 -9.72 5.58 -10.69
CA ARG A 112 -11.00 6.22 -11.04
C ARG A 112 -12.13 5.77 -10.12
N VAL A 113 -12.12 4.50 -9.70
CA VAL A 113 -13.04 4.01 -8.68
C VAL A 113 -12.82 4.78 -7.37
N LEU A 114 -11.57 4.91 -6.91
CA LEU A 114 -11.22 5.57 -5.66
C LEU A 114 -11.35 7.09 -5.69
N TYR A 115 -11.48 7.70 -6.86
CA TYR A 115 -11.65 9.15 -6.99
C TYR A 115 -12.96 9.63 -6.35
N SER A 116 -14.09 8.98 -6.65
CA SER A 116 -15.41 9.42 -6.18
C SER A 116 -16.13 8.40 -5.30
N ALA A 117 -16.00 7.10 -5.58
CA ALA A 117 -16.80 6.08 -4.92
C ALA A 117 -16.64 6.03 -3.39
N PRO A 118 -15.46 6.25 -2.78
CA PRO A 118 -15.30 6.27 -1.32
C PRO A 118 -16.15 7.32 -0.60
N TYR A 119 -16.54 8.40 -1.29
CA TYR A 119 -17.27 9.54 -0.73
C TYR A 119 -18.77 9.51 -1.03
N LEU A 120 -19.22 8.58 -1.86
CA LEU A 120 -20.63 8.41 -2.19
C LEU A 120 -21.32 7.54 -1.14
N HIS A 121 -22.62 7.79 -0.95
CA HIS A 121 -23.46 6.87 -0.22
C HIS A 121 -23.73 5.64 -1.09
N LEU A 122 -22.95 4.57 -0.88
CA LEU A 122 -23.07 3.33 -1.64
C LEU A 122 -23.95 2.32 -0.90
N ARG A 123 -24.97 1.80 -1.58
CA ARG A 123 -25.72 0.64 -1.08
C ARG A 123 -24.90 -0.62 -1.33
N LYS A 124 -25.23 -1.72 -0.64
CA LYS A 124 -24.57 -3.03 -0.82
C LYS A 124 -24.54 -3.49 -2.28
N PHE A 125 -25.60 -3.23 -3.05
CA PHE A 125 -25.63 -3.52 -4.49
C PHE A 125 -24.64 -2.66 -5.30
N ASP A 126 -24.48 -1.39 -4.95
CA ASP A 126 -23.54 -0.48 -5.61
C ASP A 126 -22.09 -0.89 -5.32
N GLU A 127 -21.79 -1.28 -4.07
CA GLU A 127 -20.49 -1.85 -3.68
C GLU A 127 -20.19 -3.14 -4.44
N ASN A 128 -21.17 -4.06 -4.53
CA ASN A 128 -21.04 -5.28 -5.31
C ASN A 128 -20.80 -5.00 -6.81
N ALA A 129 -21.42 -3.95 -7.37
CA ALA A 129 -21.18 -3.56 -8.75
C ALA A 129 -19.74 -3.07 -8.98
N LEU A 130 -19.19 -2.28 -8.05
CA LEU A 130 -17.79 -1.85 -8.07
C LEU A 130 -16.83 -3.03 -7.95
N GLU A 131 -17.12 -3.94 -7.03
CA GLU A 131 -16.38 -5.17 -6.82
C GLU A 131 -16.33 -6.03 -8.10
N VAL A 132 -17.46 -6.15 -8.82
CA VAL A 132 -17.52 -6.85 -10.11
C VAL A 132 -16.65 -6.17 -11.17
N ILE A 133 -16.63 -4.83 -11.24
CA ILE A 133 -15.77 -4.09 -12.18
C ILE A 133 -14.29 -4.37 -11.88
N LEU A 134 -13.89 -4.29 -10.60
CA LEU A 134 -12.52 -4.57 -10.16
C LEU A 134 -12.11 -6.02 -10.44
N ARG A 135 -12.93 -7.00 -10.06
CA ARG A 135 -12.64 -8.42 -10.32
C ARG A 135 -12.52 -8.71 -11.81
N LYS A 136 -13.36 -8.13 -12.67
CA LYS A 136 -13.27 -8.31 -14.12
C LYS A 136 -11.93 -7.80 -14.67
N ILE A 137 -11.47 -6.62 -14.24
CA ILE A 137 -10.18 -6.09 -14.70
C ILE A 137 -9.00 -6.88 -14.11
N TYR A 138 -9.07 -7.31 -12.86
CA TYR A 138 -8.02 -8.12 -12.24
C TYR A 138 -7.87 -9.49 -12.89
N LYS A 139 -8.97 -10.23 -13.08
CA LYS A 139 -8.95 -11.50 -13.83
C LYS A 139 -8.34 -11.30 -15.22
N ARG A 140 -8.69 -10.19 -15.89
CA ARG A 140 -8.13 -9.86 -17.20
C ARG A 140 -6.64 -9.55 -17.16
N ALA A 141 -6.16 -8.81 -16.17
CA ALA A 141 -4.75 -8.48 -16.00
C ALA A 141 -3.89 -9.71 -15.67
N LEU A 142 -4.46 -10.68 -14.95
CA LEU A 142 -3.83 -11.95 -14.60
C LEU A 142 -4.00 -13.04 -15.69
N ASP A 143 -4.63 -12.71 -16.82
CA ASP A 143 -4.95 -13.66 -17.90
C ASP A 143 -5.78 -14.88 -17.46
N LEU A 144 -6.68 -14.63 -16.51
CA LEU A 144 -7.61 -15.60 -15.94
C LEU A 144 -8.99 -15.49 -16.60
N PRO A 145 -9.70 -16.62 -16.81
CA PRO A 145 -11.07 -16.63 -17.31
C PRO A 145 -12.05 -15.81 -16.43
N VAL A 146 -13.10 -15.27 -17.03
CA VAL A 146 -14.09 -14.43 -16.31
C VAL A 146 -14.83 -15.22 -15.22
N ASN A 147 -15.04 -16.52 -15.44
CA ASN A 147 -15.67 -17.47 -14.52
C ASN A 147 -14.77 -17.93 -13.36
N THR A 148 -13.50 -17.47 -13.28
CA THR A 148 -12.60 -17.79 -12.17
C THR A 148 -13.26 -17.54 -10.81
N SER A 149 -13.13 -18.46 -9.86
CA SER A 149 -13.67 -18.30 -8.51
C SER A 149 -13.15 -17.01 -7.85
N ASN A 150 -14.06 -16.24 -7.26
CA ASN A 150 -13.69 -14.99 -6.57
C ASN A 150 -12.84 -15.28 -5.32
N GLN A 151 -13.09 -16.40 -4.63
CA GLN A 151 -12.32 -16.84 -3.47
C GLN A 151 -10.88 -17.18 -3.88
N ARG A 152 -10.70 -17.95 -4.96
CA ARG A 152 -9.35 -18.30 -5.45
C ARG A 152 -8.60 -17.11 -6.01
N LEU A 153 -9.28 -16.18 -6.70
CA LEU A 153 -8.67 -14.92 -7.15
C LEU A 153 -8.11 -14.12 -5.98
N LEU A 154 -8.88 -14.02 -4.88
CA LEU A 154 -8.44 -13.33 -3.67
C LEU A 154 -7.28 -14.10 -3.00
N GLY A 155 -7.40 -15.43 -2.94
CA GLY A 155 -6.40 -16.36 -2.39
C GLY A 155 -5.00 -16.28 -3.02
N LEU A 156 -4.87 -15.69 -4.21
CA LEU A 156 -3.56 -15.40 -4.82
C LEU A 156 -2.76 -14.34 -4.05
N GLY A 157 -3.41 -13.53 -3.21
CA GLY A 157 -2.76 -12.44 -2.47
C GLY A 157 -2.19 -11.32 -3.36
N MET A 158 -2.72 -11.18 -4.59
CA MET A 158 -2.25 -10.20 -5.59
C MET A 158 -3.18 -9.01 -5.78
N VAL A 159 -4.39 -9.06 -5.19
CA VAL A 159 -5.45 -8.08 -5.41
C VAL A 159 -6.17 -7.77 -4.10
N ASN A 160 -6.87 -6.64 -4.07
CA ASN A 160 -7.68 -6.19 -2.94
C ASN A 160 -9.15 -6.06 -3.34
N THR A 161 -10.04 -6.23 -2.37
CA THR A 161 -11.47 -5.93 -2.55
C THR A 161 -11.71 -4.42 -2.57
N PHE A 162 -12.87 -3.99 -3.06
CA PHE A 162 -13.29 -2.59 -3.02
C PHE A 162 -13.33 -2.06 -1.58
N LYS A 163 -13.77 -2.87 -0.62
CA LYS A 163 -13.85 -2.47 0.80
C LYS A 163 -12.48 -2.12 1.36
N GLU A 164 -11.49 -2.99 1.13
CA GLU A 164 -10.10 -2.77 1.56
C GLU A 164 -9.47 -1.55 0.86
N LEU A 165 -9.74 -1.38 -0.44
CA LEU A 165 -9.25 -0.24 -1.20
C LEU A 165 -9.88 1.07 -0.71
N ARG A 166 -11.17 1.05 -0.38
CA ARG A 166 -11.90 2.18 0.20
C ARG A 166 -11.33 2.54 1.57
N GLU A 167 -11.12 1.56 2.43
CA GLU A 167 -10.52 1.74 3.75
C GLU A 167 -9.11 2.33 3.64
N ALA A 168 -8.24 1.70 2.83
CA ALA A 168 -6.88 2.18 2.60
C ALA A 168 -6.86 3.63 2.08
N HIS A 169 -7.81 3.98 1.20
CA HIS A 169 -7.94 5.33 0.65
C HIS A 169 -8.39 6.34 1.70
N LEU A 170 -9.46 6.04 2.44
CA LEU A 170 -10.01 6.93 3.47
C LEU A 170 -9.01 7.11 4.62
N MET A 171 -8.41 6.03 5.11
CA MET A 171 -7.38 6.06 6.15
C MET A 171 -6.21 6.97 5.75
N ASN A 172 -5.69 6.79 4.53
CA ASN A 172 -4.61 7.63 4.01
C ASN A 172 -5.03 9.11 3.87
N GLN A 173 -6.27 9.39 3.48
CA GLN A 173 -6.78 10.76 3.35
C GLN A 173 -6.99 11.43 4.71
N TYR A 174 -7.61 10.74 5.66
CA TYR A 174 -7.77 11.26 7.02
C TYR A 174 -6.41 11.48 7.68
N THR A 175 -5.47 10.56 7.43
CA THR A 175 -4.09 10.68 7.88
C THR A 175 -3.36 11.88 7.32
N ARG A 176 -3.62 12.20 6.05
CA ARG A 176 -3.07 13.40 5.43
C ARG A 176 -3.71 14.67 5.99
N LEU A 177 -5.03 14.67 6.19
CA LEU A 177 -5.77 15.85 6.66
C LEU A 177 -5.43 16.19 8.12
N SER A 178 -5.28 15.20 9.00
CA SER A 178 -4.96 15.42 10.42
C SER A 178 -3.62 16.13 10.63
N LYS A 179 -2.68 16.01 9.69
CA LYS A 179 -1.37 16.67 9.75
C LYS A 179 -1.43 18.19 9.67
N THR A 180 -2.50 18.75 9.11
CA THR A 180 -2.61 20.20 8.88
C THR A 180 -3.69 20.84 9.76
N PRO A 181 -3.51 22.08 10.25
CA PRO A 181 -4.55 22.76 11.03
C PRO A 181 -5.88 22.91 10.28
N SER A 182 -5.83 23.26 8.99
CA SER A 182 -7.02 23.37 8.14
C SER A 182 -7.70 22.02 7.91
N GLY A 183 -6.93 20.94 7.72
CA GLY A 183 -7.46 19.60 7.60
C GLY A 183 -8.09 19.08 8.88
N ARG A 184 -7.50 19.36 10.06
CA ARG A 184 -8.12 19.04 11.37
C ARG A 184 -9.46 19.76 11.56
N ARG A 185 -9.52 21.06 11.24
CA ARG A 185 -10.79 21.81 11.27
C ARG A 185 -11.84 21.21 10.33
N LEU A 186 -11.44 20.77 9.14
CA LEU A 186 -12.35 20.10 8.21
C LEU A 186 -12.87 18.76 8.77
N LEU A 187 -11.99 17.91 9.31
CA LEU A 187 -12.38 16.64 9.92
C LEU A 187 -13.36 16.84 11.09
N ALA A 188 -13.08 17.83 11.95
CA ALA A 188 -13.97 18.20 13.04
C ALA A 188 -15.35 18.66 12.55
N ARG A 189 -15.40 19.50 11.50
CA ARG A 189 -16.66 19.92 10.86
C ARG A 189 -17.46 18.79 10.23
N LEU A 190 -16.78 17.74 9.76
CA LEU A 190 -17.42 16.55 9.18
C LEU A 190 -17.75 15.49 10.23
N HIS A 191 -17.50 15.76 11.51
CA HIS A 191 -17.64 14.80 12.62
C HIS A 191 -16.86 13.48 12.39
N ILE A 192 -15.72 13.58 11.70
CA ILE A 192 -14.82 12.44 11.47
C ILE A 192 -13.75 12.45 12.55
N HIS A 193 -13.88 11.54 13.50
CA HIS A 193 -12.85 11.31 14.51
C HIS A 193 -11.73 10.48 13.90
N HIS A 194 -10.61 11.14 13.61
CA HIS A 194 -9.39 10.48 13.18
C HIS A 194 -8.25 10.87 14.12
N SER A 195 -8.03 10.03 15.13
CA SER A 195 -6.94 10.18 16.07
C SER A 195 -5.63 9.81 15.38
N ILE A 196 -4.90 10.83 14.95
CA ILE A 196 -3.45 10.69 14.81
C ILE A 196 -2.85 11.55 15.89
N HIS A 197 -1.94 10.94 16.64
CA HIS A 197 -1.00 11.67 17.46
C HIS A 197 -0.14 12.53 16.52
N THR A 198 -0.58 13.76 16.24
CA THR A 198 0.29 14.77 15.67
C THR A 198 1.34 15.05 16.70
N GLU A 199 2.56 14.57 16.45
CA GLU A 199 3.71 14.95 17.25
C GLU A 199 3.88 16.47 17.16
N GLU A 200 3.94 17.10 18.32
CA GLU A 200 4.31 18.51 18.41
C GLU A 200 5.79 18.62 17.99
N ARG A 201 5.97 19.10 16.76
CA ARG A 201 7.26 19.24 16.10
C ARG A 201 7.67 20.70 16.19
N VAL A 202 8.93 20.95 16.50
CA VAL A 202 9.50 22.29 16.63
C VAL A 202 10.60 22.47 15.59
N ASP A 203 10.75 23.70 15.11
CA ASP A 203 11.87 24.04 14.24
C ASP A 203 13.20 23.84 14.97
N ILE A 204 14.19 23.30 14.27
CA ILE A 204 15.57 23.20 14.80
C ILE A 204 16.06 24.61 15.16
N PRO A 205 16.73 24.80 16.32
CA PRO A 205 17.32 26.10 16.66
C PRO A 205 18.19 26.63 15.52
N SER A 206 18.11 27.94 15.25
CA SER A 206 18.75 28.55 14.07
C SER A 206 20.25 28.26 13.97
N GLN A 207 20.97 28.27 15.10
CA GLN A 207 22.40 27.90 15.12
C GLN A 207 22.67 26.44 14.71
N TRP A 208 21.78 25.50 15.07
CA TRP A 208 21.92 24.08 14.74
C TRP A 208 21.47 23.76 13.31
N ARG A 209 20.56 24.57 12.75
CA ARG A 209 20.07 24.41 11.37
C ARG A 209 21.22 24.37 10.35
N TYR A 210 22.24 25.21 10.55
CA TYR A 210 23.42 25.27 9.69
C TYR A 210 24.53 24.30 10.10
N ALA A 211 24.57 23.91 11.37
CA ALA A 211 25.59 23.00 11.88
C ALA A 211 25.31 21.53 11.55
N LEU A 212 24.04 21.11 11.42
CA LEU A 212 23.65 19.75 11.10
C LEU A 212 23.47 19.56 9.60
N HIS A 213 24.41 18.83 8.97
CA HIS A 213 24.35 18.53 7.55
C HIS A 213 24.07 17.04 7.31
N VAL A 214 22.90 16.73 6.75
CA VAL A 214 22.50 15.36 6.39
C VAL A 214 23.05 15.02 5.00
N ARG A 215 23.84 13.94 4.88
CA ARG A 215 24.28 13.46 3.56
C ARG A 215 23.09 12.91 2.75
N PRO A 216 23.09 13.10 1.42
CA PRO A 216 22.02 12.60 0.56
C PRO A 216 21.68 11.13 0.81
N LEU A 217 20.38 10.87 1.02
CA LEU A 217 19.90 9.52 1.34
C LEU A 217 19.94 8.62 0.10
N PRO A 218 20.60 7.45 0.15
CA PRO A 218 20.68 6.55 -0.99
C PRO A 218 19.29 5.99 -1.37
N THR A 219 19.04 5.86 -2.67
CA THR A 219 17.82 5.26 -3.22
C THR A 219 17.97 3.74 -3.37
N ASN A 220 16.87 2.99 -3.45
CA ASN A 220 16.87 1.54 -3.67
C ASN A 220 17.65 0.73 -2.62
N MET A 221 17.28 0.87 -1.33
CA MET A 221 17.94 0.24 -0.19
C MET A 221 16.97 -0.59 0.69
N THR A 222 15.95 -1.20 0.10
CA THR A 222 15.01 -2.09 0.81
C THR A 222 15.66 -3.39 1.27
N ARG A 223 15.24 -3.92 2.43
CA ARG A 223 15.81 -5.12 3.07
C ARG A 223 15.78 -6.35 2.16
N GLU A 224 14.63 -6.64 1.56
CA GLU A 224 14.40 -7.82 0.71
C GLU A 224 14.89 -7.65 -0.73
N GLY A 225 14.93 -6.41 -1.24
CA GLY A 225 15.15 -6.15 -2.67
C GLY A 225 16.60 -5.84 -3.04
N HIS A 226 17.41 -5.40 -2.07
CA HIS A 226 18.70 -4.75 -2.33
C HIS A 226 19.77 -5.14 -1.30
N SER A 227 19.80 -6.39 -0.85
CA SER A 227 20.76 -6.89 0.14
C SER A 227 22.22 -6.57 -0.22
N GLY A 228 22.67 -6.88 -1.45
CA GLY A 228 24.05 -6.61 -1.88
C GLY A 228 24.43 -5.13 -1.86
N ARG A 229 23.52 -4.23 -2.23
CA ARG A 229 23.76 -2.78 -2.15
C ARG A 229 23.85 -2.29 -0.70
N ARG A 230 23.04 -2.86 0.19
CA ARG A 230 23.08 -2.54 1.62
C ARG A 230 24.41 -3.00 2.23
N LEU A 231 24.87 -4.20 1.89
CA LEU A 231 26.15 -4.73 2.34
C LEU A 231 27.33 -3.87 1.86
N ALA A 232 27.42 -3.59 0.55
CA ALA A 232 28.49 -2.77 0.00
C ALA A 232 28.56 -1.36 0.62
N ARG A 233 27.41 -0.79 0.99
CA ARG A 233 27.36 0.49 1.73
C ARG A 233 27.89 0.34 3.15
N ALA A 234 27.49 -0.70 3.87
CA ALA A 234 27.96 -0.96 5.23
C ALA A 234 29.49 -1.13 5.25
N GLU A 235 30.03 -1.91 4.32
CA GLU A 235 31.49 -2.10 4.14
C GLU A 235 32.22 -0.79 3.80
N ALA A 236 31.62 0.05 2.93
CA ALA A 236 32.19 1.36 2.62
C ALA A 236 32.21 2.29 3.85
N LEU A 237 31.15 2.28 4.66
CA LEU A 237 31.09 3.06 5.90
C LEU A 237 32.09 2.54 6.94
N ALA A 238 32.23 1.23 7.09
CA ALA A 238 33.22 0.61 7.97
C ALA A 238 34.64 1.04 7.59
N ARG A 239 34.99 0.96 6.30
CA ARG A 239 36.32 1.39 5.80
C ARG A 239 36.58 2.88 6.00
N HIS A 240 35.59 3.74 5.78
CA HIS A 240 35.79 5.19 5.83
C HIS A 240 35.69 5.79 7.22
N TYR A 241 34.82 5.26 8.08
CA TYR A 241 34.46 5.89 9.36
C TYR A 241 34.79 5.01 10.57
N GLY A 242 34.84 3.68 10.43
CA GLY A 242 35.24 2.67 11.43
C GLY A 242 35.47 3.16 12.86
N HIS A 243 36.67 2.96 13.38
CA HIS A 243 37.08 3.39 14.73
C HIS A 243 37.67 4.81 14.77
N LYS A 244 37.32 5.68 13.82
CA LYS A 244 37.89 7.04 13.77
C LYS A 244 37.39 7.89 14.94
N HIS A 245 38.28 8.72 15.48
CA HIS A 245 37.89 9.75 16.45
C HIS A 245 36.87 10.73 15.83
N GLY A 246 35.91 11.17 16.64
CA GLY A 246 34.81 12.05 16.23
C GLY A 246 33.66 11.40 15.44
N VAL A 247 33.66 10.07 15.25
CA VAL A 247 32.54 9.32 14.67
C VAL A 247 31.67 8.71 15.78
N PHE A 248 30.40 9.04 15.77
CA PHE A 248 29.41 8.60 16.75
C PHE A 248 28.34 7.77 16.05
N TYR A 249 28.03 6.61 16.60
CA TYR A 249 26.93 5.75 16.16
C TYR A 249 25.76 5.92 17.11
N VAL A 250 24.56 6.04 16.56
CA VAL A 250 23.35 6.25 17.36
C VAL A 250 22.28 5.27 16.96
N ASP A 251 21.57 4.78 17.96
CA ASP A 251 20.37 3.97 17.76
C ASP A 251 19.35 4.21 18.87
N ALA A 252 18.13 3.74 18.64
CA ALA A 252 17.06 3.76 19.61
C ALA A 252 16.32 2.42 19.69
N SER A 253 15.79 2.13 20.86
CA SER A 253 14.96 0.95 21.14
C SER A 253 13.77 1.36 22.01
N GLY A 254 12.72 0.55 22.10
CA GLY A 254 11.58 0.84 22.97
C GLY A 254 10.29 0.18 22.54
N SER A 255 9.28 0.30 23.40
CA SER A 255 7.94 -0.24 23.14
C SER A 255 7.32 0.46 21.93
N HIS A 256 6.91 -0.30 20.92
CA HIS A 256 6.19 0.25 19.78
C HIS A 256 4.96 1.01 20.28
N HIS A 257 4.84 2.30 19.93
CA HIS A 257 3.71 3.22 20.23
C HIS A 257 3.56 3.70 21.68
N GLY A 258 3.83 4.99 21.91
CA GLY A 258 3.40 5.73 23.13
C GLY A 258 4.03 5.32 24.47
N GLY A 259 5.10 4.52 24.44
CA GLY A 259 5.77 3.98 25.60
C GLY A 259 7.08 4.67 25.97
N TRP A 260 7.86 3.96 26.79
CA TRP A 260 9.24 4.32 27.08
C TRP A 260 10.15 3.83 25.96
N TYR A 261 10.97 4.76 25.47
CA TYR A 261 12.02 4.54 24.51
C TYR A 261 13.37 4.85 25.15
N THR A 262 14.39 4.26 24.57
CA THR A 262 15.77 4.43 24.94
C THR A 262 16.56 4.83 23.70
N SER A 263 17.45 5.79 23.87
CA SER A 263 18.42 6.19 22.85
C SER A 263 19.81 5.93 23.39
N ALA A 264 20.71 5.43 22.55
CA ALA A 264 22.10 5.23 22.90
C ALA A 264 23.01 5.91 21.87
N VAL A 265 24.14 6.37 22.38
CA VAL A 265 25.22 6.99 21.61
C VAL A 265 26.49 6.22 21.90
N VAL A 266 27.15 5.73 20.85
CA VAL A 266 28.37 4.94 20.91
C VAL A 266 29.49 5.67 20.20
N HIS A 267 30.63 5.78 20.87
CA HIS A 267 31.88 6.29 20.31
C HIS A 267 32.98 5.25 20.59
N GLN A 268 33.79 4.91 19.57
CA GLN A 268 34.85 3.90 19.68
C GLN A 268 34.37 2.58 20.33
N ASN A 269 33.23 2.07 19.86
CA ASN A 269 32.57 0.85 20.34
C ASN A 269 32.22 0.84 21.83
N THR A 270 32.22 2.01 22.48
CA THR A 270 31.83 2.18 23.87
C THR A 270 30.61 3.08 23.94
N ALA A 271 29.60 2.70 24.73
CA ALA A 271 28.44 3.55 24.97
C ALA A 271 28.87 4.77 25.80
N VAL A 272 28.80 5.97 25.19
CA VAL A 272 29.24 7.23 25.81
C VAL A 272 28.08 8.04 26.37
N ASN A 273 26.88 7.86 25.83
CA ASN A 273 25.70 8.54 26.34
C ASN A 273 24.45 7.71 26.07
N GLY A 274 23.40 7.95 26.83
CA GLY A 274 22.11 7.31 26.64
C GLY A 274 21.01 7.96 27.46
N LEU A 275 19.78 7.83 27.00
CA LEU A 275 18.62 8.47 27.62
C LEU A 275 17.42 7.53 27.56
N THR A 276 16.60 7.55 28.62
CA THR A 276 15.30 6.88 28.67
C THR A 276 14.22 7.95 28.79
N PHE A 277 13.22 7.93 27.90
CA PHE A 277 12.18 8.95 27.83
C PHE A 277 10.91 8.38 27.19
N ARG A 278 9.79 9.09 27.32
CA ARG A 278 8.58 8.73 26.59
C ARG A 278 8.60 9.33 25.18
N ALA A 279 8.28 8.50 24.20
CA ALA A 279 8.13 8.92 22.81
C ALA A 279 6.94 8.21 22.17
N HIS A 280 6.43 8.78 21.08
CA HIS A 280 5.24 8.25 20.40
C HIS A 280 5.59 7.17 19.37
N ASN A 281 6.77 7.26 18.75
CA ASN A 281 7.27 6.27 17.81
C ASN A 281 8.80 6.21 17.86
N ILE A 282 9.34 5.18 17.22
CA ILE A 282 10.78 4.95 17.15
C ILE A 282 11.52 6.10 16.43
N THR A 283 10.92 6.75 15.44
CA THR A 283 11.57 7.85 14.71
C THR A 283 11.81 9.08 15.59
N HIS A 284 10.89 9.41 16.50
CA HIS A 284 11.11 10.41 17.53
C HIS A 284 12.33 10.02 18.38
N ALA A 285 12.40 8.77 18.82
CA ALA A 285 13.52 8.32 19.64
C ALA A 285 14.86 8.33 18.89
N GLU A 286 14.86 7.99 17.60
CA GLU A 286 16.03 8.07 16.73
C GLU A 286 16.50 9.53 16.53
N GLU A 287 15.59 10.51 16.46
CA GLU A 287 15.92 11.94 16.40
C GLU A 287 16.56 12.46 17.68
N VAL A 288 16.06 12.01 18.84
CA VAL A 288 16.66 12.30 20.14
C VAL A 288 18.06 11.69 20.25
N ALA A 289 18.27 10.47 19.73
CA ALA A 289 19.59 9.85 19.68
C ALA A 289 20.59 10.68 18.86
N ILE A 290 20.16 11.23 17.71
CA ILE A 290 20.99 12.14 16.91
C ILE A 290 21.30 13.42 17.67
N ALA A 291 20.31 14.03 18.34
CA ALA A 291 20.52 15.23 19.15
C ALA A 291 21.50 15.00 20.31
N LEU A 292 21.43 13.84 20.98
CA LEU A 292 22.36 13.45 22.04
C LEU A 292 23.80 13.34 21.51
N ALA A 293 24.00 12.71 20.35
CA ALA A 293 25.33 12.64 19.74
C ALA A 293 25.80 14.00 19.23
N ALA A 294 24.89 14.87 18.81
CA ALA A 294 25.24 16.22 18.38
C ALA A 294 25.67 17.10 19.57
N ALA A 295 25.09 16.93 20.74
CA ALA A 295 25.45 17.69 21.94
C ALA A 295 26.90 17.45 22.41
N ASP A 296 27.53 16.33 22.02
CA ASP A 296 28.94 16.06 22.31
C ASP A 296 29.87 16.98 21.49
N GLN A 297 30.86 17.57 22.14
CA GLN A 297 31.83 18.50 21.53
C GLN A 297 32.78 17.80 20.55
N ASN A 298 33.07 16.52 20.78
CA ASN A 298 33.96 15.72 19.94
C ASN A 298 33.24 15.17 18.71
N SER A 299 31.92 15.29 18.64
CA SER A 299 31.10 14.78 17.55
C SER A 299 31.31 15.57 16.26
N ARG A 300 31.74 14.87 15.20
CA ARG A 300 31.92 15.41 13.84
C ARG A 300 31.09 14.67 12.83
N VAL A 301 30.92 13.36 13.00
CA VAL A 301 30.13 12.51 12.12
C VAL A 301 29.17 11.66 12.96
N ILE A 302 27.89 11.69 12.64
CA ILE A 302 26.85 10.92 13.32
C ILE A 302 26.30 9.90 12.32
N ILE A 303 26.37 8.61 12.66
CA ILE A 303 25.87 7.50 11.83
C ILE A 303 24.62 6.92 12.49
N THR A 304 23.52 6.86 11.73
CA THR A 304 22.21 6.38 12.23
C THR A 304 21.56 5.38 11.27
N GLY A 305 20.87 4.38 11.84
CA GLY A 305 20.00 3.46 11.12
C GLY A 305 18.71 4.08 10.59
N SER A 306 18.34 5.28 11.08
CA SER A 306 17.05 5.89 10.80
C SER A 306 17.02 6.72 9.52
N ARG A 307 16.24 6.29 8.53
CA ARG A 307 15.92 7.14 7.36
C ARG A 307 14.93 8.24 7.69
N GLY A 308 14.04 7.99 8.66
CA GLY A 308 12.99 8.92 9.06
C GLY A 308 13.59 10.16 9.72
N ALA A 309 14.46 9.93 10.72
CA ALA A 309 15.13 10.99 11.45
C ALA A 309 15.97 11.88 10.53
N CYS A 310 16.75 11.28 9.62
CA CYS A 310 17.53 12.05 8.63
C CYS A 310 16.67 12.99 7.79
N ARG A 311 15.49 12.55 7.33
CA ARG A 311 14.59 13.39 6.51
C ARG A 311 14.00 14.55 7.30
N ASN A 312 13.59 14.28 8.54
CA ASN A 312 12.96 15.29 9.39
C ASN A 312 13.97 16.38 9.78
N ILE A 313 15.21 15.97 10.12
CA ILE A 313 16.30 16.93 10.39
C ILE A 313 16.65 17.76 9.15
N GLU A 314 16.73 17.13 7.97
CA GLU A 314 16.96 17.83 6.70
C GLU A 314 15.86 18.88 6.45
N GLN A 315 14.59 18.52 6.67
CA GLN A 315 13.44 19.43 6.58
C GLN A 315 13.44 20.54 7.65
N GLY A 316 14.15 20.35 8.76
CA GLY A 316 14.28 21.35 9.83
C GLY A 316 13.33 21.16 11.00
N TYR A 317 12.70 20.00 11.14
CA TYR A 317 11.73 19.72 12.20
C TYR A 317 12.20 18.59 13.11
N ILE A 318 12.20 18.84 14.42
CA ILE A 318 12.59 17.85 15.44
C ILE A 318 11.57 17.80 16.59
N PRO A 319 11.57 16.73 17.40
CA PRO A 319 10.75 16.67 18.60
C PRO A 319 11.25 17.66 19.66
N TYR A 320 10.36 18.11 20.53
CA TYR A 320 10.69 19.09 21.58
C TYR A 320 11.83 18.64 22.52
N LEU A 321 11.95 17.34 22.81
CA LEU A 321 13.06 16.82 23.62
C LEU A 321 14.41 16.96 22.90
N ALA A 322 14.46 16.64 21.61
CA ALA A 322 15.66 16.84 20.79
C ALA A 322 16.00 18.34 20.69
N TYR A 323 14.99 19.20 20.55
CA TYR A 323 15.17 20.66 20.57
C TYR A 323 15.81 21.13 21.88
N LYS A 324 15.31 20.66 23.04
CA LYS A 324 15.87 21.00 24.35
C LYS A 324 17.32 20.55 24.49
N ILE A 325 17.66 19.35 24.02
CA ILE A 325 19.04 18.84 24.08
C ILE A 325 19.98 19.75 23.28
N LEU A 326 19.60 20.11 22.06
CA LEU A 326 20.39 20.99 21.21
C LEU A 326 20.51 22.40 21.82
N GLN A 327 19.38 22.99 22.22
CA GLN A 327 19.34 24.32 22.85
C GLN A 327 20.19 24.37 24.12
N ASN A 328 20.10 23.34 24.96
CA ASN A 328 20.88 23.27 26.18
C ASN A 328 22.34 22.96 25.91
N SER A 329 22.77 22.58 24.71
CA SER A 329 24.19 22.41 24.38
C SER A 329 24.85 23.67 23.81
N ASP A 330 24.07 24.74 23.58
CA ASP A 330 24.54 26.00 22.98
C ASP A 330 25.29 26.94 23.93
N TYR A 331 25.38 26.64 25.23
CA TYR A 331 26.12 27.47 26.19
C TYR A 331 27.65 27.50 25.95
N LEU A 332 28.16 26.73 24.97
CA LEU A 332 29.56 26.60 24.61
C LEU A 332 29.99 27.45 23.40
N GLY A 333 29.08 28.27 22.85
CA GLY A 333 29.30 29.07 21.63
C GLY A 333 28.61 28.46 20.40
N ALA A 334 28.98 28.93 19.20
CA ALA A 334 28.36 28.44 17.96
C ALA A 334 28.65 26.93 17.75
N PRO A 335 27.63 26.09 17.47
CA PRO A 335 27.81 24.67 17.35
C PRO A 335 28.69 24.31 16.14
N ALA A 336 29.68 23.45 16.37
CA ALA A 336 30.52 22.93 15.30
C ALA A 336 29.73 22.14 14.23
N HIS A 337 30.20 22.18 13.00
CA HIS A 337 29.58 21.44 11.90
C HIS A 337 29.66 19.92 12.12
N ARG A 338 28.53 19.23 11.94
CA ARG A 338 28.34 17.79 12.13
C ARG A 338 27.67 17.18 10.90
N THR A 339 28.23 16.08 10.42
CA THR A 339 27.72 15.36 9.25
C THR A 339 26.90 14.14 9.68
N ILE A 340 25.62 14.09 9.31
CA ILE A 340 24.74 12.95 9.58
C ILE A 340 24.74 12.01 8.37
N ILE A 341 24.98 10.72 8.60
CA ILE A 341 25.08 9.70 7.56
C ILE A 341 24.16 8.53 7.89
N TRP A 342 23.28 8.20 6.96
CA TRP A 342 22.43 7.03 7.09
C TRP A 342 23.20 5.72 6.76
N THR A 343 23.04 4.72 7.61
CA THR A 343 23.50 3.33 7.40
C THR A 343 22.31 2.35 7.36
N PRO A 344 22.35 1.29 6.55
CA PRO A 344 21.38 0.22 6.65
C PRO A 344 21.50 -0.52 8.00
N ALA A 345 20.37 -0.72 8.70
CA ALA A 345 20.35 -1.52 9.93
C ALA A 345 20.60 -3.02 9.69
N HIS A 346 21.22 -3.69 10.68
CA HIS A 346 21.50 -5.14 10.70
C HIS A 346 22.24 -5.64 9.45
N THR A 347 23.38 -5.01 9.14
CA THR A 347 24.24 -5.38 8.01
C THR A 347 25.71 -5.54 8.41
N GLY A 348 26.03 -5.78 9.68
CA GLY A 348 27.40 -6.05 10.14
C GLY A 348 28.28 -4.83 10.36
N LEU A 349 27.70 -3.62 10.47
CA LEU A 349 28.48 -2.43 10.82
C LEU A 349 28.62 -2.35 12.34
N GLU A 350 29.79 -2.73 12.84
CA GLU A 350 30.06 -2.93 14.27
C GLU A 350 29.53 -1.80 15.16
N GLY A 351 29.94 -0.54 14.93
CA GLY A 351 29.47 0.58 15.76
C GLY A 351 27.95 0.80 15.74
N ASN A 352 27.27 0.48 14.64
CA ASN A 352 25.81 0.54 14.57
C ASN A 352 25.16 -0.61 15.36
N GLU A 353 25.74 -1.81 15.32
CA GLU A 353 25.25 -2.96 16.08
C GLU A 353 25.52 -2.79 17.58
N THR A 354 26.64 -2.15 17.95
CA THR A 354 26.91 -1.76 19.33
C THR A 354 25.91 -0.71 19.82
N ALA A 355 25.55 0.28 18.99
CA ALA A 355 24.54 1.28 19.36
C ALA A 355 23.15 0.67 19.56
N ASP A 356 22.75 -0.25 18.68
CA ASP A 356 21.51 -1.04 18.79
C ASP A 356 21.50 -1.86 20.10
N ALA A 357 22.57 -2.60 20.36
CA ALA A 357 22.72 -3.40 21.58
C ALA A 357 22.70 -2.51 22.84
N ALA A 358 23.38 -1.36 22.83
CA ALA A 358 23.38 -0.40 23.93
C ALA A 358 21.99 0.20 24.17
N ALA A 359 21.26 0.56 23.11
CA ALA A 359 19.90 1.07 23.22
C ALA A 359 18.96 0.02 23.83
N ARG A 360 19.06 -1.25 23.39
CA ARG A 360 18.31 -2.37 23.99
C ARG A 360 18.72 -2.65 25.43
N ALA A 361 20.01 -2.56 25.79
CA ALA A 361 20.42 -2.74 27.18
C ALA A 361 19.82 -1.68 28.11
N LEU A 362 19.54 -0.48 27.61
CA LEU A 362 18.86 0.57 28.38
C LEU A 362 17.37 0.29 28.61
N THR A 363 16.72 -0.60 27.83
CA THR A 363 15.27 -0.84 28.00
C THR A 363 14.96 -1.51 29.34
N PHE A 364 15.91 -2.22 29.95
CA PHE A 364 15.77 -2.76 31.31
C PHE A 364 15.63 -1.65 32.38
N ARG A 365 15.98 -0.40 32.06
CA ARG A 365 15.79 0.77 32.94
C ARG A 365 14.46 1.49 32.69
N ALA A 366 13.70 1.08 31.68
CA ALA A 366 12.37 1.63 31.44
C ALA A 366 11.37 1.08 32.47
N PRO A 367 10.50 1.92 33.05
CA PRO A 367 9.43 1.44 33.92
C PRO A 367 8.57 0.40 33.18
N PRO A 368 8.14 -0.69 33.85
CA PRO A 368 7.23 -1.66 33.27
C PRO A 368 5.94 -0.95 32.83
N SER A 369 5.46 -1.28 31.63
CA SER A 369 4.19 -0.78 31.11
C SER A 369 3.06 -1.16 32.07
N SER A 370 2.20 -0.19 32.42
CA SER A 370 1.03 -0.42 33.26
C SER A 370 0.07 -1.39 32.55
N PRO A 371 -0.61 -2.32 33.25
CA PRO A 371 -1.59 -3.24 32.64
C PRO A 371 -2.83 -2.53 32.04
N THR A 372 -2.98 -1.23 32.31
CA THR A 372 -4.00 -0.34 31.71
C THR A 372 -3.56 0.31 30.40
N ASP A 373 -2.28 0.24 30.02
CA ASP A 373 -1.84 0.70 28.72
C ASP A 373 -2.30 -0.33 27.68
N PRO A 374 -3.12 0.06 26.69
CA PRO A 374 -3.57 -0.87 25.65
C PRO A 374 -2.33 -1.47 24.99
N ASP A 375 -2.29 -2.80 24.95
CA ASP A 375 -1.21 -3.56 24.34
C ASP A 375 -1.04 -3.03 22.91
N PRO A 376 0.07 -2.35 22.60
CA PRO A 376 0.14 -1.58 21.37
C PRO A 376 0.19 -2.55 20.19
N GLU A 377 -0.91 -2.58 19.41
CA GLU A 377 -0.95 -3.37 18.16
C GLU A 377 0.32 -3.05 17.33
N PRO A 378 1.01 -4.09 16.82
CA PRO A 378 2.27 -3.90 16.13
C PRO A 378 2.06 -3.11 14.83
N ASN A 379 2.29 -1.81 14.93
CA ASN A 379 2.48 -0.88 13.81
C ASN A 379 1.24 -0.71 12.93
N PRO A 380 0.25 0.11 13.35
CA PRO A 380 -0.94 0.38 12.55
C PRO A 380 -0.56 0.91 11.17
N ALA A 381 -0.99 0.19 10.13
CA ALA A 381 -0.78 0.56 8.75
C ALA A 381 -1.63 1.81 8.43
N TYR A 382 -0.98 2.96 8.20
CA TYR A 382 -1.69 4.21 7.90
C TYR A 382 -1.63 4.62 6.44
N SER A 383 -0.60 4.17 5.71
CA SER A 383 -0.50 4.48 4.28
C SER A 383 -1.33 3.52 3.43
N PHE A 384 -1.82 4.02 2.30
CA PHE A 384 -2.55 3.20 1.32
C PHE A 384 -1.78 1.92 0.95
N LYS A 385 -0.46 2.02 0.82
CA LYS A 385 0.43 0.91 0.44
C LYS A 385 0.57 -0.13 1.54
N GLU A 386 0.68 0.29 2.80
CA GLU A 386 0.80 -0.64 3.93
C GLU A 386 -0.50 -1.41 4.12
N ILE A 387 -1.64 -0.71 4.13
CA ILE A 387 -2.96 -1.32 4.34
C ILE A 387 -3.27 -2.33 3.22
N THR A 388 -3.08 -1.93 1.96
CA THR A 388 -3.34 -2.85 0.82
C THR A 388 -2.42 -4.07 0.85
N LYS A 389 -1.15 -3.90 1.22
CA LYS A 389 -0.21 -5.02 1.39
C LYS A 389 -0.56 -5.92 2.56
N LEU A 390 -1.03 -5.36 3.67
CA LEU A 390 -1.46 -6.12 4.84
C LEU A 390 -2.58 -7.10 4.44
N TYR A 391 -3.62 -6.58 3.78
CA TYR A 391 -4.71 -7.43 3.25
C TYR A 391 -4.24 -8.43 2.21
N GLN A 392 -3.40 -8.02 1.26
CA GLN A 392 -2.83 -8.93 0.25
C GLN A 392 -2.07 -10.10 0.89
N SER A 393 -1.28 -9.83 1.94
CA SER A 393 -0.57 -10.86 2.69
C SER A 393 -1.54 -11.75 3.45
N GLY A 394 -2.56 -11.18 4.10
CA GLY A 394 -3.61 -11.94 4.79
C GLY A 394 -4.44 -12.84 3.86
N HIS A 395 -4.58 -12.48 2.60
CA HIS A 395 -5.24 -13.31 1.59
C HIS A 395 -4.33 -14.35 0.93
N SER A 396 -3.02 -14.26 1.10
CA SER A 396 -2.05 -15.06 0.33
C SER A 396 -2.07 -16.52 0.78
N VAL A 397 -3.03 -17.28 0.28
CA VAL A 397 -3.16 -18.73 0.50
C VAL A 397 -2.20 -19.49 -0.41
N TYR A 398 -2.09 -19.05 -1.66
CA TYR A 398 -1.14 -19.63 -2.62
C TYR A 398 0.22 -18.92 -2.57
N PRO A 399 1.32 -19.65 -2.80
CA PRO A 399 2.64 -19.05 -2.89
C PRO A 399 2.73 -18.11 -4.10
N LYS A 400 3.50 -17.03 -3.95
CA LYS A 400 3.68 -16.05 -5.02
C LYS A 400 4.56 -16.66 -6.14
N PRO A 401 4.29 -16.34 -7.42
CA PRO A 401 5.16 -16.76 -8.52
C PRO A 401 6.61 -16.31 -8.29
N CYS A 402 7.55 -17.26 -8.32
CA CYS A 402 8.96 -16.99 -8.05
C CYS A 402 9.60 -16.10 -9.13
N LYS A 403 10.58 -15.28 -8.71
CA LYS A 403 11.44 -14.56 -9.65
C LYS A 403 12.28 -15.59 -10.41
N GLY A 404 12.07 -15.71 -11.72
CA GLY A 404 12.75 -16.69 -12.57
C GLY A 404 11.80 -17.45 -13.50
N LEU A 405 10.49 -17.46 -13.21
CA LEU A 405 9.50 -18.00 -14.12
C LEU A 405 9.40 -17.16 -15.40
N THR A 406 9.24 -17.85 -16.53
CA THR A 406 8.83 -17.23 -17.78
C THR A 406 7.39 -16.72 -17.65
N LYS A 407 7.02 -15.79 -18.52
CA LYS A 407 5.65 -15.26 -18.55
C LYS A 407 4.60 -16.35 -18.80
N ALA A 408 4.91 -17.32 -19.65
CA ALA A 408 4.03 -18.45 -19.92
C ALA A 408 3.92 -19.38 -18.72
N GLU A 409 5.03 -19.61 -17.99
CA GLU A 409 5.01 -20.39 -16.74
C GLU A 409 4.13 -19.73 -15.68
N GLU A 410 4.34 -18.43 -15.43
CA GLU A 410 3.57 -17.66 -14.44
C GLU A 410 2.06 -17.79 -14.69
N ARG A 411 1.62 -17.73 -15.94
CA ARG A 411 0.18 -17.85 -16.29
C ARG A 411 -0.37 -19.24 -16.06
N ILE A 412 0.36 -20.28 -16.46
CA ILE A 412 -0.06 -21.66 -16.24
C ILE A 412 -0.16 -21.92 -14.73
N LEU A 413 0.81 -21.45 -13.95
CA LEU A 413 0.79 -21.55 -12.50
C LEU A 413 -0.46 -20.88 -11.89
N LEU A 414 -0.76 -19.63 -12.28
CA LEU A 414 -1.96 -18.93 -11.80
C LEU A 414 -3.25 -19.66 -12.21
N ARG A 415 -3.30 -20.28 -13.40
CA ARG A 415 -4.44 -21.09 -13.84
C ARG A 415 -4.58 -22.39 -13.05
N LEU A 416 -3.47 -23.00 -12.63
CA LEU A 416 -3.48 -24.16 -11.73
C LEU A 416 -4.04 -23.77 -10.36
N TYR A 417 -3.49 -22.73 -9.73
CA TYR A 417 -3.97 -22.23 -8.43
C TYR A 417 -5.46 -21.88 -8.46
N THR A 418 -5.93 -21.33 -9.57
CA THR A 418 -7.34 -20.92 -9.71
C THR A 418 -8.27 -22.00 -10.26
N LYS A 419 -7.78 -23.21 -10.59
CA LYS A 419 -8.54 -24.28 -11.26
C LYS A 419 -9.18 -23.84 -12.58
N THR A 420 -8.43 -23.09 -13.37
CA THR A 420 -8.88 -22.55 -14.67
C THR A 420 -7.99 -22.96 -15.83
N LEU A 421 -7.08 -23.92 -15.60
CA LEU A 421 -6.35 -24.57 -16.69
C LEU A 421 -7.35 -25.29 -17.60
N LEU A 422 -7.14 -25.22 -18.92
CA LEU A 422 -8.00 -25.88 -19.88
C LEU A 422 -7.87 -27.40 -19.72
N CYS A 423 -8.99 -28.09 -19.62
CA CYS A 423 -9.09 -29.54 -19.54
C CYS A 423 -10.28 -30.03 -20.36
N PRO A 424 -10.37 -31.33 -20.71
CA PRO A 424 -11.49 -31.83 -21.52
C PRO A 424 -12.85 -31.53 -20.87
N ALA A 425 -12.97 -31.68 -19.55
CA ALA A 425 -14.21 -31.39 -18.81
C ALA A 425 -14.70 -29.94 -18.96
N VAL A 426 -13.79 -29.00 -19.20
CA VAL A 426 -14.11 -27.58 -19.47
C VAL A 426 -14.29 -27.33 -20.97
N SER A 427 -13.49 -28.00 -21.81
CA SER A 427 -13.48 -27.81 -23.26
C SER A 427 -14.80 -28.22 -23.93
N LYS A 428 -15.51 -29.22 -23.38
CA LYS A 428 -16.86 -29.63 -23.84
C LYS A 428 -17.90 -28.52 -23.92
N TYR A 429 -17.71 -27.42 -23.16
CA TYR A 429 -18.62 -26.27 -23.17
C TYR A 429 -18.31 -25.26 -24.27
N PHE A 430 -17.15 -25.39 -24.93
CA PHE A 430 -16.67 -24.47 -25.96
C PHE A 430 -16.56 -25.13 -27.33
N ASP A 431 -16.30 -26.44 -27.37
CA ASP A 431 -16.15 -27.23 -28.58
C ASP A 431 -17.09 -28.44 -28.55
N PRO A 432 -18.11 -28.50 -29.44
CA PRO A 432 -19.01 -29.64 -29.57
C PRO A 432 -18.30 -30.98 -29.88
N ALA A 433 -17.09 -30.95 -30.46
CA ALA A 433 -16.31 -32.15 -30.73
C ALA A 433 -15.69 -32.75 -29.45
N CYS A 434 -15.61 -32.00 -28.36
CA CYS A 434 -15.04 -32.46 -27.11
C CYS A 434 -16.11 -33.10 -26.21
N THR A 435 -15.98 -34.40 -25.96
CA THR A 435 -16.95 -35.16 -25.13
C THR A 435 -16.83 -34.88 -23.63
N GLY A 436 -15.77 -34.18 -23.19
CA GLY A 436 -15.48 -33.95 -21.77
C GLY A 436 -14.81 -35.11 -21.05
N LYS A 437 -14.61 -36.23 -21.74
CA LYS A 437 -13.95 -37.43 -21.23
C LYS A 437 -12.44 -37.37 -21.47
N CYS A 438 -11.71 -38.21 -20.75
CA CYS A 438 -10.28 -38.41 -21.02
C CYS A 438 -10.13 -39.18 -22.34
N PRO A 439 -9.29 -38.73 -23.30
CA PRO A 439 -9.06 -39.44 -24.56
C PRO A 439 -8.34 -40.78 -24.39
N HIS A 440 -7.76 -41.03 -23.21
CA HIS A 440 -6.91 -42.21 -22.95
C HIS A 440 -7.60 -43.29 -22.10
N CYS A 441 -8.46 -42.92 -21.14
CA CYS A 441 -9.17 -43.87 -20.27
C CYS A 441 -10.70 -43.74 -20.30
N GLU A 442 -11.26 -42.84 -21.12
CA GLU A 442 -12.71 -42.58 -21.27
C GLU A 442 -13.47 -42.21 -19.99
N GLU A 443 -12.76 -41.82 -18.93
CA GLU A 443 -13.36 -41.42 -17.67
C GLU A 443 -14.30 -40.21 -17.85
N LYS A 444 -15.49 -40.27 -17.23
CA LYS A 444 -16.61 -39.35 -17.49
C LYS A 444 -16.32 -37.88 -17.17
N SER A 445 -15.36 -37.58 -16.28
CA SER A 445 -14.95 -36.22 -15.95
C SER A 445 -13.43 -36.09 -15.90
N SER A 446 -12.83 -35.71 -17.02
CA SER A 446 -11.39 -35.43 -17.11
C SER A 446 -11.12 -33.98 -16.70
N ASP A 447 -11.07 -33.73 -15.38
CA ASP A 447 -10.77 -32.42 -14.81
C ASP A 447 -9.25 -32.16 -14.67
N ILE A 448 -8.86 -31.00 -14.14
CA ILE A 448 -7.43 -30.62 -13.99
C ILE A 448 -6.70 -31.61 -13.08
N PHE A 449 -7.36 -32.11 -12.04
CA PHE A 449 -6.80 -33.10 -11.13
C PHE A 449 -6.49 -34.40 -11.87
N HIS A 450 -7.44 -34.88 -12.67
CA HIS A 450 -7.26 -36.07 -13.50
C HIS A 450 -6.12 -35.90 -14.51
N ILE A 451 -6.04 -34.79 -15.25
CA ILE A 451 -5.02 -34.68 -16.30
C ILE A 451 -3.61 -34.35 -15.77
N VAL A 452 -3.49 -33.60 -14.66
CA VAL A 452 -2.18 -33.15 -14.15
C VAL A 452 -1.68 -34.03 -13.00
N TRP A 453 -2.53 -34.36 -12.03
CA TRP A 453 -2.08 -34.99 -10.77
C TRP A 453 -2.26 -36.50 -10.77
N ALA A 454 -3.42 -36.97 -11.25
CA ALA A 454 -3.80 -38.37 -11.37
C ALA A 454 -3.98 -38.83 -12.83
N PRO A 455 -3.00 -38.60 -13.74
CA PRO A 455 -3.14 -38.99 -15.14
C PRO A 455 -3.33 -40.51 -15.24
N CYS A 456 -4.18 -40.95 -16.17
CA CYS A 456 -4.35 -42.38 -16.40
C CYS A 456 -3.06 -43.00 -16.96
N GLN A 457 -2.87 -44.30 -16.75
CA GLN A 457 -1.65 -45.03 -17.16
C GLN A 457 -1.36 -44.98 -18.67
N LYS A 458 -2.40 -44.70 -19.48
CA LYS A 458 -2.32 -44.60 -20.94
C LYS A 458 -1.90 -43.20 -21.42
N THR A 459 -1.68 -42.24 -20.51
CA THR A 459 -1.30 -40.87 -20.86
C THR A 459 0.17 -40.82 -21.31
N PRO A 460 0.48 -40.33 -22.52
CA PRO A 460 1.85 -40.22 -22.99
C PRO A 460 2.70 -39.30 -22.10
N ASN A 461 3.94 -39.72 -21.81
CA ASN A 461 4.96 -38.92 -21.11
C ASN A 461 4.57 -38.42 -19.70
N LEU A 462 3.60 -39.06 -19.05
CA LEU A 462 3.15 -38.71 -17.70
C LEU A 462 2.86 -39.94 -16.85
N SER A 463 3.62 -40.12 -15.77
CA SER A 463 3.34 -41.16 -14.78
C SER A 463 2.39 -40.64 -13.69
N PRO A 464 1.40 -41.44 -13.25
CA PRO A 464 0.58 -41.10 -12.09
C PRO A 464 1.46 -41.00 -10.84
N LEU A 465 1.10 -40.04 -9.96
CA LEU A 465 1.70 -39.97 -8.63
C LEU A 465 1.18 -41.13 -7.77
N PRO A 466 1.96 -41.63 -6.80
CA PRO A 466 1.52 -42.70 -5.90
C PRO A 466 0.34 -42.22 -5.06
N ASN A 467 -0.75 -43.01 -5.01
CA ASN A 467 -1.98 -42.75 -4.24
C ASN A 467 -2.52 -41.31 -4.36
N PRO A 468 -2.90 -40.85 -5.56
CA PRO A 468 -3.25 -39.45 -5.77
C PRO A 468 -4.62 -39.13 -5.13
N SER A 469 -4.64 -38.25 -4.14
CA SER A 469 -5.88 -37.69 -3.58
C SER A 469 -6.06 -36.21 -3.97
N ARG A 470 -7.32 -35.74 -3.96
CA ARG A 470 -7.62 -34.32 -4.21
C ARG A 470 -7.08 -33.41 -3.10
N GLU A 471 -6.94 -33.94 -1.90
CA GLU A 471 -6.36 -33.22 -0.76
C GLU A 471 -4.86 -33.03 -0.97
N ASP A 472 -4.14 -34.07 -1.40
CA ASP A 472 -2.71 -33.99 -1.73
C ASP A 472 -2.45 -33.03 -2.89
N TRP A 473 -3.34 -32.98 -3.87
CA TRP A 473 -3.25 -32.00 -4.96
C TRP A 473 -3.33 -30.56 -4.45
N GLU A 474 -4.32 -30.25 -3.59
CA GLU A 474 -4.42 -28.90 -3.01
C GLU A 474 -3.22 -28.60 -2.11
N ALA A 475 -2.79 -29.55 -1.27
CA ALA A 475 -1.61 -29.39 -0.44
C ALA A 475 -0.35 -29.10 -1.27
N ALA A 476 -0.18 -29.79 -2.40
CA ALA A 476 0.93 -29.55 -3.32
C ALA A 476 0.87 -28.15 -3.95
N LEU A 477 -0.32 -27.67 -4.34
CA LEU A 477 -0.48 -26.30 -4.83
C LEU A 477 -0.11 -25.24 -3.77
N LEU A 478 -0.48 -25.49 -2.51
CA LEU A 478 -0.21 -24.58 -1.39
C LEU A 478 1.27 -24.61 -0.96
N GLY A 479 1.93 -25.77 -1.01
CA GLY A 479 3.33 -25.95 -0.62
C GLY A 479 4.37 -25.53 -1.66
N CYS A 480 3.95 -25.27 -2.91
CA CYS A 480 4.82 -25.00 -4.06
C CYS A 480 5.45 -23.59 -4.04
N SER A 481 6.39 -23.36 -3.12
CA SER A 481 6.94 -22.03 -2.81
C SER A 481 8.27 -21.69 -3.48
N ASP A 482 9.03 -22.68 -3.94
CA ASP A 482 10.32 -22.51 -4.59
C ASP A 482 10.24 -22.58 -6.13
N LEU A 483 11.26 -22.05 -6.80
CA LEU A 483 11.28 -21.94 -8.26
C LEU A 483 11.27 -23.31 -8.95
N THR A 484 11.97 -24.30 -8.37
CA THR A 484 12.10 -25.63 -8.96
C THR A 484 10.75 -26.35 -8.89
N ALA A 485 10.11 -26.38 -7.73
CA ALA A 485 8.78 -26.96 -7.59
C ALA A 485 7.75 -26.30 -8.50
N GLN A 486 7.76 -24.96 -8.61
CA GLN A 486 6.84 -24.23 -9.49
C GLN A 486 7.08 -24.58 -10.97
N ARG A 487 8.33 -24.73 -11.39
CA ARG A 487 8.66 -25.15 -12.77
C ARG A 487 8.24 -26.58 -13.04
N THR A 488 8.56 -27.53 -12.15
CA THR A 488 8.17 -28.93 -12.29
C THR A 488 6.66 -29.08 -12.41
N LEU A 489 5.90 -28.36 -11.57
CA LEU A 489 4.44 -28.36 -11.62
C LEU A 489 3.90 -27.80 -12.95
N VAL A 490 4.49 -26.70 -13.44
CA VAL A 490 4.11 -26.10 -14.72
C VAL A 490 4.46 -27.00 -15.90
N GLU A 491 5.64 -27.62 -15.89
CA GLU A 491 6.09 -28.55 -16.94
C GLU A 491 5.18 -29.77 -17.00
N ARG A 492 4.84 -30.33 -15.85
CA ARG A 492 3.86 -31.42 -15.75
C ARG A 492 2.50 -31.02 -16.30
N ALA A 493 2.02 -29.81 -15.99
CA ALA A 493 0.77 -29.30 -16.54
C ALA A 493 0.83 -29.07 -18.06
N ARG A 494 1.96 -28.61 -18.61
CA ARG A 494 2.17 -28.48 -20.06
C ARG A 494 2.16 -29.82 -20.77
N ALA A 495 2.84 -30.82 -20.19
CA ALA A 495 2.82 -32.19 -20.71
C ALA A 495 1.39 -32.74 -20.70
N ALA A 496 0.61 -32.47 -19.64
CA ALA A 496 -0.76 -32.93 -19.52
C ALA A 496 -1.69 -32.32 -20.58
N VAL A 497 -1.60 -31.00 -20.77
CA VAL A 497 -2.37 -30.29 -21.81
C VAL A 497 -2.02 -30.82 -23.21
N SER A 498 -0.72 -30.99 -23.49
CA SER A 498 -0.24 -31.49 -24.79
C SER A 498 -0.68 -32.94 -25.05
N ALA A 499 -0.57 -33.81 -24.05
CA ALA A 499 -0.97 -35.22 -24.13
C ALA A 499 -2.49 -35.40 -24.35
N ASN A 500 -3.30 -34.40 -23.99
CA ASN A 500 -4.74 -34.40 -24.18
C ASN A 500 -5.19 -33.60 -25.43
N GLY A 501 -4.25 -33.18 -26.29
CA GLY A 501 -4.55 -32.45 -27.52
C GLY A 501 -5.16 -31.06 -27.30
N LEU A 502 -4.88 -30.43 -26.15
CA LEU A 502 -5.42 -29.13 -25.79
C LEU A 502 -4.45 -27.99 -26.15
N PRO A 503 -4.96 -26.80 -26.53
CA PRO A 503 -4.16 -25.65 -26.98
C PRO A 503 -3.43 -24.87 -25.87
#